data_AF-A0A6C0CFR8-F1
#
_entry.id   AF-A0A6C0CFR8-F1
#
_cell.length_a   1.000
_cell.length_b   1.000
_cell.length_c   1.000
_cell.angle_alpha   90.00
_cell.angle_beta   90.00
_cell.angle_gamma   90.00
#
_symmetry.space_group_name_H-M   'P 1'
#
loop_
_entity.id
_entity.type
_entity.pdbx_description
1 polymer ?
#
loop_
_entity_poly.entity_id
_entity_poly.type
_entity_poly.pdbx_seq_one_letter_code
_entity_poly.pdbx_strand_id
1 'polypeptide(L)'
;MDSLEQLQIYLDQMSENKIFIGLIMVLVNIGARFIIEELGEEHKKIIQNTYFRKFVVFCSVFMATRDIGVALIVTIIFAIIINEILGKEEENSKEEETDKSVVKSKIDEQIQLLNSLKEKI
;
A
#
# COMPACT_ATOMS: atom_id res chain seq x y z
N MET A 1 -32.92 -30.21 -21.89
CA MET A 1 -32.54 -29.15 -20.95
C MET A 1 -31.33 -29.67 -20.23
N ASP A 2 -30.18 -29.24 -20.74
CA ASP A 2 -28.89 -29.87 -20.55
C ASP A 2 -28.45 -29.78 -19.09
N SER A 3 -27.78 -30.81 -18.59
CA SER A 3 -27.19 -30.82 -17.24
C SER A 3 -26.28 -29.62 -16.97
N LEU A 4 -25.75 -29.00 -18.01
CA LEU A 4 -24.99 -27.75 -17.97
C LEU A 4 -25.84 -26.53 -17.58
N GLU A 5 -27.09 -26.44 -18.05
CA GLU A 5 -28.02 -25.37 -17.64
C GLU A 5 -28.38 -25.50 -16.17
N GLN A 6 -28.60 -26.72 -15.68
CA GLN A 6 -28.87 -26.95 -14.25
C GLN A 6 -27.66 -26.57 -13.39
N LEU A 7 -26.45 -26.91 -13.84
CA LEU A 7 -25.23 -26.51 -13.14
C LEU A 7 -25.09 -24.98 -13.09
N GLN A 8 -25.34 -24.29 -14.20
CA GLN A 8 -25.32 -22.83 -14.25
C GLN A 8 -26.32 -22.21 -13.26
N ILE A 9 -27.55 -22.71 -13.22
CA ILE A 9 -28.57 -22.22 -12.29
C ILE A 9 -28.12 -22.41 -10.84
N TYR A 10 -27.55 -23.56 -10.49
CA TYR A 10 -27.04 -23.81 -9.14
C TYR A 10 -25.86 -22.89 -8.77
N LEU A 11 -24.95 -22.63 -9.72
CA LEU A 11 -23.82 -21.71 -9.52
C LEU A 11 -24.30 -20.27 -9.33
N ASP A 12 -25.27 -19.82 -10.13
CA ASP A 12 -25.85 -18.48 -10.02
C ASP A 12 -26.54 -18.29 -8.67
N GLN A 13 -27.33 -19.28 -8.23
CA GLN A 13 -27.98 -19.28 -6.91
C GLN A 13 -26.98 -19.24 -5.75
N MET A 14 -25.84 -19.92 -5.86
CA MET A 14 -24.77 -19.81 -4.86
C MET A 14 -24.12 -18.43 -4.88
N SER A 15 -23.88 -17.86 -6.07
CA SER A 15 -23.20 -16.57 -6.21
C SER A 15 -24.05 -15.37 -5.77
N GLU A 16 -25.38 -15.49 -5.81
CA GLU A 16 -26.32 -14.47 -5.30
C GLU A 16 -26.48 -14.50 -3.77
N ASN A 17 -26.10 -15.60 -3.12
CA ASN A 17 -26.28 -15.74 -1.67
C ASN A 17 -25.35 -14.80 -0.90
N LYS A 18 -25.93 -13.77 -0.28
CA LYS A 18 -25.22 -12.73 0.49
C LYS A 18 -24.30 -13.29 1.58
N ILE A 19 -24.66 -14.41 2.21
CA ILE A 19 -23.85 -15.05 3.25
C ILE A 19 -22.62 -15.72 2.62
N PHE A 20 -22.79 -16.43 1.50
CA PHE A 20 -21.69 -17.07 0.78
C PHE A 20 -20.68 -16.03 0.29
N ILE A 21 -21.20 -14.93 -0.27
CA ILE A 21 -20.41 -13.76 -0.68
C ILE A 21 -19.59 -13.19 0.49
N GLY A 22 -20.23 -12.96 1.64
CA GLY A 22 -19.55 -12.44 2.82
C GLY A 22 -18.46 -13.39 3.32
N LEU A 23 -18.72 -14.70 3.31
CA LEU A 23 -17.77 -15.72 3.71
C LEU A 23 -16.55 -15.76 2.78
N ILE A 24 -16.77 -15.73 1.46
CA ILE A 24 -15.67 -15.62 0.48
C ILE A 24 -14.88 -14.33 0.67
N MET A 25 -15.53 -13.22 1.00
CA MET A 25 -14.86 -11.93 1.24
C MET A 25 -13.92 -11.96 2.46
N VAL A 26 -14.33 -12.63 3.54
CA VAL A 26 -13.47 -12.87 4.72
C VAL A 26 -12.31 -13.81 4.37
N LEU A 27 -12.59 -14.88 3.62
CA LEU A 27 -11.60 -15.88 3.25
C LEU A 27 -10.51 -15.31 2.34
N VAL A 28 -10.87 -14.43 1.41
CA VAL A 28 -9.92 -13.68 0.56
C VAL A 28 -9.07 -12.72 1.38
N ASN A 29 -9.64 -12.00 2.35
CA ASN A 29 -8.87 -11.10 3.22
C ASN A 29 -7.81 -11.85 4.05
N ILE A 30 -8.15 -13.04 4.54
CA ILE A 30 -7.20 -13.92 5.27
C ILE A 30 -6.17 -14.52 4.31
N GLY A 31 -6.63 -15.03 3.16
CA GLY A 31 -5.77 -15.62 2.13
C GLY A 31 -4.77 -14.64 1.54
N ALA A 32 -5.12 -13.36 1.44
CA ALA A 32 -4.23 -12.32 0.93
C ALA A 32 -2.93 -12.22 1.73
N ARG A 33 -2.98 -12.36 3.05
CA ARG A 33 -1.78 -12.34 3.90
C ARG A 33 -0.88 -13.55 3.65
N PHE A 34 -1.49 -14.72 3.49
CA PHE A 34 -0.78 -15.98 3.27
C PHE A 34 -0.08 -16.01 1.91
N ILE A 35 -0.75 -15.50 0.87
CA ILE A 35 -0.17 -15.38 -0.47
C ILE A 35 1.04 -14.44 -0.47
N ILE A 36 0.98 -13.31 0.25
CA ILE A 36 2.12 -12.37 0.34
C ILE A 36 3.35 -13.01 1.02
N GLU A 37 3.13 -13.93 1.96
CA GLU A 37 4.18 -14.60 2.73
C GLU A 37 4.91 -15.68 1.91
N GLU A 38 4.23 -16.25 0.91
CA GLU A 38 4.75 -17.33 0.04
C GLU A 38 5.39 -16.79 -1.25
N LEU A 39 5.28 -15.48 -1.51
CA LEU A 39 5.84 -14.83 -2.68
C LEU A 39 7.35 -14.60 -2.55
N GLY A 40 8.10 -15.10 -3.55
CA GLY A 40 9.54 -14.86 -3.66
C GLY A 40 9.90 -13.37 -3.83
N GLU A 41 11.17 -13.03 -3.55
CA GLU A 41 11.73 -11.67 -3.54
C GLU A 41 11.37 -10.81 -4.77
N GLU A 42 11.31 -11.42 -5.96
CA GLU A 42 10.94 -10.79 -7.23
C GLU A 42 9.49 -10.26 -7.22
N HIS A 43 8.55 -11.04 -6.70
CA HIS A 43 7.14 -10.65 -6.63
C HIS A 43 6.88 -9.64 -5.50
N LYS A 44 7.67 -9.72 -4.43
CA LYS A 44 7.61 -8.78 -3.31
C LYS A 44 7.95 -7.35 -3.75
N LYS A 45 8.90 -7.18 -4.67
CA LYS A 45 9.21 -5.88 -5.30
C LYS A 45 8.05 -5.32 -6.11
N ILE A 46 7.31 -6.17 -6.83
CA ILE A 46 6.12 -5.75 -7.58
C ILE A 46 5.03 -5.26 -6.62
N ILE A 47 4.85 -5.96 -5.50
CA ILE A 47 3.84 -5.61 -4.47
C ILE A 47 4.22 -4.36 -3.69
N GLN A 48 5.50 -4.15 -3.42
CA GLN A 48 6.01 -2.94 -2.76
C GLN A 48 5.96 -1.70 -3.65
N ASN A 49 5.72 -1.84 -4.95
CA ASN A 49 5.60 -0.71 -5.84
C ASN A 49 4.38 0.16 -5.47
N THR A 50 4.59 1.47 -5.34
CA THR A 50 3.56 2.45 -4.96
C THR A 50 2.33 2.40 -5.88
N TYR A 51 2.51 2.09 -7.17
CA TYR A 51 1.39 1.93 -8.11
C TYR A 51 0.56 0.68 -7.82
N PHE A 52 1.21 -0.44 -7.51
CA PHE A 52 0.53 -1.68 -7.16
C PHE A 52 -0.26 -1.53 -5.86
N ARG A 53 0.31 -0.84 -4.86
CA ARG A 53 -0.39 -0.51 -3.62
C ARG A 53 -1.68 0.29 -3.86
N LYS A 54 -1.66 1.28 -4.76
CA LYS A 54 -2.86 2.04 -5.16
C LYS A 54 -3.89 1.14 -5.87
N PHE A 55 -3.43 0.20 -6.69
CA PHE A 55 -4.29 -0.77 -7.37
C PHE A 55 -4.95 -1.77 -6.41
N VAL A 56 -4.23 -2.25 -5.39
CA VAL A 56 -4.78 -3.15 -4.36
C VAL A 56 -5.90 -2.47 -3.57
N VAL A 57 -5.71 -1.19 -3.22
CA VAL A 57 -6.75 -0.40 -2.55
C VAL A 57 -7.99 -0.28 -3.42
N PHE A 58 -7.82 0.03 -4.71
CA PHE A 58 -8.94 0.04 -5.67
C PHE A 58 -9.68 -1.29 -5.70
N CYS A 59 -8.96 -2.40 -5.83
CA CYS A 59 -9.54 -3.74 -5.85
C CYS A 59 -10.27 -4.07 -4.54
N SER A 60 -9.75 -3.64 -3.39
CA SER A 60 -10.39 -3.85 -2.09
C SER A 60 -11.74 -3.11 -1.99
N VAL A 61 -11.77 -1.83 -2.40
CA VAL A 61 -13.00 -1.02 -2.43
C VAL A 61 -14.00 -1.56 -3.47
N PHE A 62 -13.52 -1.97 -4.65
CA PHE A 62 -14.34 -2.60 -5.68
C PHE A 62 -14.96 -3.91 -5.20
N MET A 63 -14.20 -4.75 -4.49
CA MET A 63 -14.70 -6.00 -3.92
C MET A 63 -15.80 -5.75 -2.89
N ALA A 64 -15.69 -4.70 -2.08
CA ALA A 64 -16.68 -4.33 -1.08
C ALA A 64 -17.96 -3.74 -1.70
N THR A 65 -17.80 -2.91 -2.73
CA THR A 65 -18.91 -2.11 -3.28
C THR A 65 -19.63 -2.82 -4.41
N ARG A 66 -18.94 -3.74 -5.12
CA ARG A 66 -19.41 -4.46 -6.32
C ARG A 66 -19.90 -3.57 -7.46
N ASP A 67 -19.62 -2.27 -7.38
CA ASP A 67 -19.98 -1.25 -8.34
C ASP A 67 -18.71 -0.53 -8.78
N ILE A 68 -18.42 -0.58 -10.08
CA ILE A 68 -17.21 -0.01 -10.67
C ILE A 68 -17.18 1.52 -10.55
N GLY A 69 -18.33 2.18 -10.64
CA GLY A 69 -18.46 3.63 -10.58
C GLY A 69 -18.24 4.15 -9.15
N VAL A 70 -18.90 3.52 -8.18
CA VAL A 70 -18.72 3.88 -6.77
C VAL A 70 -17.30 3.57 -6.31
N ALA A 71 -16.73 2.43 -6.73
CA ALA A 71 -15.37 2.06 -6.38
C ALA A 71 -14.33 3.06 -6.90
N LEU A 72 -14.49 3.57 -8.12
CA LEU A 72 -13.60 4.60 -8.67
C LEU A 72 -13.66 5.90 -7.87
N ILE A 73 -14.87 6.39 -7.58
CA ILE A 73 -15.07 7.65 -6.83
C ILE A 73 -14.45 7.55 -5.44
N VAL A 74 -14.74 6.48 -4.72
CA VAL A 74 -14.22 6.25 -3.36
C VAL A 74 -12.70 6.09 -3.38
N THR A 75 -12.15 5.40 -4.39
CA THR A 75 -10.70 5.25 -4.54
C THR A 75 -10.01 6.58 -4.83
N ILE A 76 -10.61 7.45 -5.66
CA ILE A 76 -10.06 8.79 -5.96
C ILE A 76 -10.05 9.65 -4.69
N ILE A 77 -11.15 9.66 -3.93
CA ILE A 77 -11.24 10.39 -2.65
C ILE A 77 -10.19 9.88 -1.67
N PHE A 78 -10.08 8.56 -1.52
CA PHE A 78 -9.08 7.94 -0.66
C PHE A 78 -7.64 8.25 -1.10
N ALA A 79 -7.37 8.24 -2.41
CA ALA A 79 -6.04 8.55 -2.94
C ALA A 79 -5.65 10.03 -2.69
N ILE A 80 -6.59 10.96 -2.75
CA ILE A 80 -6.36 12.37 -2.41
C ILE A 80 -6.04 12.49 -0.91
N ILE A 81 -6.84 11.88 -0.05
CA ILE A 81 -6.63 11.90 1.41
C ILE A 81 -5.27 11.32 1.77
N ILE A 82 -4.90 10.17 1.19
CA ILE A 82 -3.60 9.54 1.41
C ILE A 82 -2.47 10.42 0.86
N ASN A 83 -2.56 10.95 -0.36
CA ASN A 83 -1.50 11.79 -0.88
C ASN A 83 -1.31 13.07 -0.04
N GLU A 84 -2.38 13.62 0.53
CA GLU A 84 -2.31 14.84 1.32
C GLU A 84 -1.85 14.60 2.77
N ILE A 85 -2.18 13.44 3.35
CA ILE A 85 -1.72 13.03 4.69
C ILE A 85 -0.28 12.48 4.62
N LEU A 86 -0.02 11.56 3.70
CA LEU A 86 1.27 10.88 3.55
C LEU A 86 2.30 11.75 2.82
N GLY A 87 1.86 12.64 1.92
CA GLY A 87 2.75 13.62 1.29
C GLY A 87 3.37 14.58 2.31
N LYS A 88 2.62 14.93 3.35
CA LYS A 88 3.15 15.69 4.49
C LYS A 88 4.17 14.90 5.30
N GLU A 89 3.97 13.60 5.51
CA GLU A 89 4.96 12.75 6.18
C GLU A 89 6.26 12.65 5.37
N GLU A 90 6.18 12.50 4.04
CA GLU A 90 7.37 12.45 3.19
C GLU A 90 8.14 13.78 3.14
N GLU A 91 7.46 14.92 3.09
CA GLU A 91 8.10 16.24 3.16
C GLU A 91 8.78 16.46 4.53
N ASN A 92 8.07 16.17 5.62
CA ASN A 92 8.61 16.33 6.98
C ASN A 92 9.80 15.39 7.25
N SER A 93 9.75 14.14 6.75
CA SER A 93 10.87 13.20 6.87
C SER A 93 12.10 13.65 6.08
N LYS A 94 11.90 14.23 4.89
CA LYS A 94 13.00 14.78 4.06
C LYS A 94 13.60 16.04 4.70
N GLU A 95 12.78 16.89 5.30
CA GLU A 95 13.26 18.05 6.07
C GLU A 95 14.09 17.63 7.29
N GLU A 96 13.65 16.63 8.07
CA GLU A 96 14.40 16.10 9.22
C GLU A 96 15.74 15.45 8.81
N GLU A 97 15.78 14.66 7.73
CA GLU A 97 17.04 14.10 7.22
C GLU A 97 18.00 15.20 6.71
N THR A 98 17.46 16.22 6.05
CA THR A 98 18.24 17.35 5.55
C THR A 98 18.84 18.14 6.72
N ASP A 99 18.04 18.48 7.73
CA ASP A 99 18.50 19.22 8.92
C ASP A 99 19.58 18.43 9.68
N LYS A 100 19.37 17.12 9.88
CA LYS A 100 20.34 16.26 10.55
C LYS A 100 21.66 16.15 9.77
N SER A 101 21.62 16.10 8.44
CA SER A 101 22.83 16.09 7.61
C SER A 101 23.61 17.42 7.71
N VAL A 102 22.90 18.55 7.74
CA VAL A 102 23.47 19.89 7.86
C VAL A 102 24.07 20.13 9.24
N VAL A 103 23.42 19.65 10.30
CA VAL A 103 23.97 19.72 11.67
C VAL A 103 25.24 18.87 11.77
N LYS A 104 25.24 17.67 11.19
CA LYS A 104 26.42 16.78 11.21
C LYS A 104 27.61 17.39 10.47
N SER A 105 27.39 17.99 9.30
CA SER A 105 28.46 18.65 8.54
C SER A 105 29.07 19.85 9.30
N LYS A 106 28.25 20.63 10.00
CA LYS A 106 28.72 21.75 10.84
C LYS A 106 29.55 21.28 12.04
N ILE A 107 29.21 20.14 12.63
CA ILE A 107 29.99 19.54 13.72
C ILE A 107 31.35 19.07 13.20
N ASP A 108 31.36 18.42 12.03
CA ASP A 108 32.61 17.94 11.41
C ASP A 108 33.56 19.09 11.05
N GLU A 109 33.05 20.21 10.53
CA GLU A 109 33.84 21.43 10.29
C GLU A 109 34.46 21.98 11.58
N GLN A 110 33.69 22.05 12.67
CA GLN A 110 34.20 22.55 13.95
C GLN A 110 35.26 21.63 14.57
N ILE A 111 35.11 20.32 14.42
CA ILE A 111 36.13 19.34 14.86
C ILE A 111 37.44 19.54 14.07
N GLN A 112 37.35 19.76 12.75
CA GLN A 112 38.53 20.02 11.92
C GLN A 112 39.23 21.32 12.32
N LEU A 113 38.47 22.40 12.57
CA LEU A 113 39.02 23.66 13.06
C LEU A 113 39.74 23.48 14.40
N LEU A 114 39.12 22.78 15.36
CA LEU A 114 39.71 22.52 16.67
C LEU A 114 41.03 21.75 16.56
N ASN A 115 41.06 20.72 15.72
CA ASN A 115 42.27 19.92 15.47
C ASN A 115 43.39 20.76 14.84
N SER A 116 43.05 21.65 13.89
CA SER A 116 44.03 22.52 13.23
C SER A 116 44.65 23.57 14.17
N LEU A 117 43.90 24.02 15.18
CA LEU A 117 44.40 24.94 16.21
C LEU A 117 45.31 24.23 17.21
N LYS A 118 44.97 22.99 17.57
CA LYS A 118 45.81 22.15 18.45
C LYS A 118 47.15 21.82 17.81
N GLU A 119 47.23 21.72 16.49
CA GLU A 119 48.48 21.44 15.77
C GLU A 119 49.38 22.68 15.62
N LYS A 120 48.83 23.89 15.82
CA LYS A 120 49.54 25.17 15.74
C LYS A 120 50.08 25.70 17.07
N ILE A 121 49.72 25.09 18.20
CA ILE A 121 50.16 25.44 19.56
C ILE A 121 51.18 24.40 20.03
#